data_AF-X0VM80-F1
#
_entry.id   AF-X0VM80-F1
#
_cell.length_a   1.000
_cell.length_b   1.000
_cell.length_c   1.000
_cell.angle_alpha   90.00
_cell.angle_beta   90.00
_cell.angle_gamma   90.00
#
_symmetry.space_group_name_H-M   'P 1'
#
loop_
_entity.id
_entity.type
_entity.pdbx_description
1 polymer ?
#
loop_
_entity_poly.entity_id
_entity_poly.type
_entity_poly.pdbx_seq_one_letter_code
_entity_poly.pdbx_strand_id
1 'polypeptide(L)'
;TGRELEIFYADYKLILGLIILVLITGLLAGSYPSFYLSSFIPVKVLKTSFTSTGRNKGLLRKTLTITQFTLSIFLILCTAIIFKQLNYIKEKDLGFDKNNIIHLFHAYYLRSYEAKKNELLQHPGIISIGRSFNPLGTREGITDIDWAGKTPREEIILHPMIIDYGFMEMYGLKMIQGRYFSNKFPTDSSNYILNETAAKALGVQSPVGKQISVQDREGTIIGIVKDFHQGSLHNKIAPLVLSIGDGDYPMTIARLNPDMISETLDFIE
;
A
#
# COMPACT_ATOMS: atom_id res chain seq x y z
N THR A 1 -2.62 -17.27 -9.98
CA THR A 1 -3.98 -17.16 -10.56
C THR A 1 -4.59 -15.85 -10.09
N GLY A 2 -4.15 -14.74 -10.69
CA GLY A 2 -4.68 -13.41 -10.40
C GLY A 2 -6.00 -13.24 -11.15
N ARG A 3 -7.09 -13.02 -10.42
CA ARG A 3 -8.27 -12.40 -11.01
C ARG A 3 -8.05 -10.90 -10.90
N GLU A 4 -7.69 -10.28 -12.01
CA GLU A 4 -7.73 -8.83 -12.13
C GLU A 4 -9.16 -8.38 -11.85
N LEU A 5 -9.31 -7.51 -10.87
CA LEU A 5 -10.54 -6.75 -10.69
C LEU A 5 -10.53 -5.63 -11.74
N GLU A 6 -10.67 -6.00 -13.01
CA GLU A 6 -11.07 -5.06 -14.04
C GLU A 6 -12.55 -4.74 -13.78
N ILE A 7 -12.78 -3.68 -12.99
CA ILE A 7 -14.09 -3.06 -12.91
C ILE A 7 -14.32 -2.40 -14.27
N PHE A 8 -14.78 -3.18 -15.25
CA PHE A 8 -15.30 -2.66 -16.50
C PHE A 8 -16.57 -1.89 -16.18
N TYR A 9 -16.43 -0.57 -15.94
CA TYR A 9 -17.53 0.37 -15.74
C TYR A 9 -18.54 0.38 -16.92
N ALA A 10 -18.22 -0.31 -18.03
CA ALA A 10 -19.02 -0.42 -19.24
C ALA A 10 -19.43 -1.85 -19.63
N ASP A 11 -19.30 -2.86 -18.75
CA ASP A 11 -19.86 -4.19 -19.04
C ASP A 11 -21.40 -4.11 -19.08
N TYR A 12 -21.98 -4.37 -20.26
CA TYR A 12 -23.42 -4.33 -20.50
C TYR A 12 -24.20 -5.26 -19.56
N LYS A 13 -23.59 -6.35 -19.09
CA LYS A 13 -24.20 -7.29 -18.14
C LYS A 13 -24.34 -6.68 -16.75
N LEU A 14 -23.33 -5.91 -16.31
CA LEU A 14 -23.35 -5.21 -15.02
C LEU A 14 -24.39 -4.10 -15.04
N ILE A 15 -24.42 -3.29 -16.10
CA ILE A 15 -25.40 -2.21 -16.27
C ILE A 15 -26.83 -2.78 -16.32
N LEU A 16 -27.06 -3.84 -17.09
CA LEU A 16 -28.36 -4.51 -17.16
C LEU A 16 -28.78 -5.08 -15.79
N GLY A 17 -27.84 -5.68 -15.06
CA GLY A 17 -28.06 -6.17 -13.69
C GLY A 17 -28.46 -5.05 -12.72
N LEU A 18 -27.82 -3.88 -12.80
CA LEU A 18 -28.17 -2.71 -11.99
C LEU A 18 -29.56 -2.16 -12.36
N ILE A 19 -29.91 -2.10 -13.64
CA ILE A 19 -31.26 -1.65 -14.09
C ILE A 19 -32.34 -2.58 -13.54
N ILE A 20 -32.14 -3.89 -13.66
CA ILE A 20 -33.09 -4.90 -13.13
C ILE A 20 -33.23 -4.75 -11.61
N LEU A 21 -32.12 -4.56 -10.89
CA LEU A 21 -32.12 -4.34 -9.45
C LEU A 21 -32.91 -3.08 -9.06
N VAL A 22 -32.71 -1.96 -9.76
CA VAL A 22 -33.45 -0.70 -9.53
C VAL A 22 -34.94 -0.89 -9.81
N LEU A 23 -35.31 -1.58 -10.88
CA LEU A 23 -36.72 -1.86 -11.20
C LEU A 23 -37.39 -2.73 -10.15
N ILE A 24 -36.74 -3.82 -9.72
CA ILE A 24 -37.29 -4.73 -8.70
C ILE A 24 -37.43 -4.00 -7.36
N THR A 25 -36.39 -3.29 -6.92
CA THR A 25 -36.42 -2.56 -5.65
C THR A 25 -37.44 -1.42 -5.67
N GLY A 26 -37.55 -0.68 -6.78
CA GLY A 26 -38.56 0.36 -6.99
C GLY A 26 -39.98 -0.19 -6.99
N LEU A 27 -40.22 -1.31 -7.69
CA LEU A 27 -41.52 -2.00 -7.70
C LEU A 27 -41.90 -2.49 -6.31
N LEU A 28 -40.99 -3.13 -5.56
CA LEU A 28 -41.25 -3.62 -4.21
C LEU A 28 -41.52 -2.46 -3.23
N ALA A 29 -40.71 -1.40 -3.28
CA ALA A 29 -40.87 -0.23 -2.43
C ALA A 29 -42.16 0.56 -2.73
N GLY A 30 -42.55 0.67 -4.00
CA GLY A 30 -43.78 1.35 -4.44
C GLY A 30 -45.05 0.50 -4.31
N SER A 31 -44.94 -0.83 -4.31
CA SER A 31 -46.09 -1.73 -4.14
C SER A 31 -46.69 -1.60 -2.75
N TYR A 32 -45.87 -1.50 -1.70
CA TYR A 32 -46.35 -1.47 -0.31
C TYR A 32 -47.27 -0.25 -0.03
N PRO A 33 -46.92 1.00 -0.40
CA PRO A 33 -47.83 2.15 -0.30
C PRO A 33 -49.05 2.04 -1.21
N SER A 34 -48.91 1.52 -2.43
CA SER A 34 -49.97 1.54 -3.45
C SER A 34 -51.10 0.56 -3.11
N PHE A 35 -50.78 -0.68 -2.70
CA PHE A 35 -51.79 -1.63 -2.21
C PHE A 35 -52.48 -1.12 -0.94
N TYR A 36 -51.72 -0.45 -0.07
CA TYR A 36 -52.27 0.14 1.13
C TYR A 36 -53.26 1.29 0.82
N LEU A 37 -52.90 2.19 -0.09
CA LEU A 37 -53.74 3.31 -0.50
C LEU A 37 -54.99 2.86 -1.28
N SER A 38 -54.86 1.83 -2.12
CA SER A 38 -55.97 1.26 -2.90
C SER A 38 -57.05 0.60 -2.04
N SER A 39 -56.76 0.27 -0.77
CA SER A 39 -57.73 -0.31 0.17
C SER A 39 -58.57 0.73 0.93
N PHE A 40 -58.37 2.03 0.68
CA PHE A 40 -59.13 3.09 1.35
C PHE A 40 -60.54 3.26 0.75
N ILE A 41 -61.57 2.97 1.55
CA ILE A 41 -62.98 3.25 1.22
C ILE A 41 -63.38 4.60 1.86
N PRO A 42 -63.55 5.69 1.08
CA PRO A 42 -63.76 7.04 1.62
C PRO A 42 -65.05 7.18 2.46
N VAL A 43 -66.07 6.38 2.14
CA VAL A 43 -67.41 6.43 2.75
C VAL A 43 -67.39 6.02 4.23
N LYS A 44 -66.41 5.22 4.69
CA LYS A 44 -66.27 4.82 6.11
C LYS A 44 -65.66 5.91 7.01
N VAL A 45 -65.07 6.97 6.44
CA VAL A 45 -64.35 7.99 7.22
C VAL A 45 -65.26 9.16 7.62
N LEU A 46 -66.34 9.42 6.86
CA LEU A 46 -67.27 10.52 7.08
C LEU A 46 -68.37 10.24 8.13
N LYS A 47 -68.64 8.97 8.47
CA LYS A 47 -69.71 8.59 9.41
C LYS A 47 -69.24 8.22 10.83
N THR A 48 -67.94 8.24 11.11
CA THR A 48 -67.42 7.86 12.42
C THR A 48 -66.23 8.74 12.79
N SER A 49 -66.54 9.97 13.20
CA SER A 49 -65.64 10.73 14.06
C SER A 49 -65.40 9.89 15.33
N PHE A 50 -64.11 9.63 15.63
CA PHE A 50 -63.62 9.04 16.89
C PHE A 50 -63.76 7.53 17.14
N THR A 51 -63.30 6.67 16.23
CA THR A 51 -62.76 5.35 16.64
C THR A 51 -61.35 5.12 16.11
N SER A 52 -60.52 4.55 16.97
CA SER A 52 -59.04 4.51 17.01
C SER A 52 -58.32 3.75 15.88
N THR A 53 -58.78 3.83 14.63
CA THR A 53 -58.25 3.04 13.50
C THR A 53 -56.95 3.61 12.87
N GLY A 54 -56.29 4.57 13.53
CA GLY A 54 -55.18 5.35 12.92
C GLY A 54 -53.85 5.37 13.65
N ARG A 55 -53.77 4.89 14.91
CA ARG A 55 -52.57 5.10 15.75
C ARG A 55 -51.32 4.40 15.19
N ASN A 56 -51.47 3.24 14.56
CA ASN A 56 -50.36 2.46 13.99
C ASN A 56 -50.02 2.79 12.53
N LYS A 57 -50.89 3.50 11.80
CA LYS A 57 -50.69 3.83 10.37
C LYS A 57 -49.56 4.85 10.17
N GLY A 58 -49.51 5.87 11.03
CA GLY A 58 -48.43 6.86 11.06
C GLY A 58 -47.11 6.29 11.60
N LEU A 59 -47.19 5.38 12.57
CA LEU A 59 -46.01 4.75 13.19
C LEU A 59 -45.23 3.90 12.18
N LEU A 60 -45.87 3.05 11.39
CA LEU A 60 -45.17 2.23 10.38
C LEU A 60 -44.45 3.10 9.34
N ARG A 61 -45.13 4.13 8.80
CA ARG A 61 -44.54 5.06 7.83
C ARG A 61 -43.38 5.84 8.47
N LYS A 62 -43.54 6.31 9.70
CA LYS A 62 -42.53 7.06 10.44
C LYS A 62 -41.30 6.19 10.72
N THR A 63 -41.47 4.95 11.18
CA THR A 63 -40.38 4.00 11.42
C THR A 63 -39.65 3.66 10.13
N LEU A 64 -40.36 3.33 9.04
CA LEU A 64 -39.74 3.01 7.76
C LEU A 64 -38.92 4.19 7.21
N THR A 65 -39.47 5.41 7.32
CA THR A 65 -38.79 6.63 6.86
C THR A 65 -37.55 6.94 7.70
N ILE A 66 -37.63 6.79 9.02
CA ILE A 66 -36.47 7.00 9.92
C ILE A 66 -35.38 5.97 9.62
N THR A 67 -35.73 4.69 9.46
CA THR A 67 -34.75 3.64 9.13
C THR A 67 -34.09 3.89 7.77
N GLN A 68 -34.86 4.32 6.76
CA GLN A 68 -34.33 4.65 5.44
C GLN A 68 -33.30 5.80 5.50
N PHE A 69 -33.64 6.90 6.17
CA PHE A 69 -32.71 8.02 6.29
C PHE A 69 -31.51 7.66 7.16
N THR A 70 -31.69 6.86 8.22
CA THR A 70 -30.59 6.37 9.05
C THR A 70 -29.61 5.54 8.24
N LEU A 71 -30.11 4.58 7.44
CA LEU A 71 -29.28 3.74 6.58
C LEU A 71 -28.54 4.58 5.52
N SER A 72 -29.22 5.56 4.94
CA SER A 72 -28.63 6.47 3.94
C SER A 72 -27.50 7.31 4.55
N ILE A 73 -27.75 7.93 5.72
CA ILE A 73 -26.74 8.70 6.45
C ILE A 73 -25.56 7.81 6.84
N PHE A 74 -25.82 6.58 7.30
CA PHE A 74 -24.78 5.61 7.65
C PHE A 74 -23.87 5.28 6.45
N LEU A 75 -24.46 4.98 5.28
CA LEU A 75 -23.69 4.69 4.06
C LEU A 75 -22.87 5.89 3.57
N ILE A 76 -23.43 7.09 3.66
CA ILE A 76 -22.71 8.34 3.33
C ILE A 76 -21.51 8.51 4.27
N LEU A 77 -21.69 8.30 5.58
CA LEU A 77 -20.61 8.38 6.57
C LEU A 77 -19.53 7.33 6.33
N CYS A 78 -19.89 6.07 6.09
CA CYS A 78 -18.95 5.01 5.76
C CYS A 78 -18.10 5.38 4.53
N THR A 79 -18.75 5.86 3.46
CA THR A 79 -18.06 6.26 2.24
C THR A 79 -17.12 7.46 2.49
N ALA A 80 -17.58 8.46 3.25
CA ALA A 80 -16.76 9.62 3.61
C ALA A 80 -15.53 9.23 4.44
N ILE A 81 -15.68 8.30 5.39
CA ILE A 81 -14.57 7.78 6.21
C ILE A 81 -13.57 7.02 5.33
N ILE A 82 -14.04 6.13 4.46
CA ILE A 82 -13.17 5.39 3.54
C ILE A 82 -12.41 6.35 2.63
N PHE A 83 -13.08 7.37 2.07
CA PHE A 83 -12.43 8.37 1.23
C PHE A 83 -11.36 9.16 2.00
N LYS A 84 -11.65 9.55 3.23
CA LYS A 84 -10.68 10.21 4.11
C LYS A 84 -9.48 9.30 4.43
N GLN A 85 -9.71 8.01 4.67
CA GLN A 85 -8.65 7.03 4.90
C GLN A 85 -7.78 6.83 3.64
N LEU A 86 -8.39 6.74 2.46
CA LEU A 86 -7.66 6.62 1.19
C LEU A 86 -6.80 7.84 0.91
N ASN A 87 -7.33 9.05 1.12
CA ASN A 87 -6.54 10.28 0.94
C ASN A 87 -5.40 10.36 1.95
N TYR A 88 -5.65 9.99 3.21
CA TYR A 88 -4.60 9.90 4.22
C TYR A 88 -3.46 8.96 3.80
N ILE A 89 -3.76 7.77 3.28
CA ILE A 89 -2.74 6.81 2.79
C ILE A 89 -2.00 7.36 1.55
N LYS A 90 -2.69 8.11 0.68
CA LYS A 90 -2.09 8.69 -0.52
C LYS A 90 -1.09 9.80 -0.19
N GLU A 91 -1.47 10.72 0.70
CA GLU A 91 -0.72 11.94 1.04
C GLU A 91 0.32 11.74 2.16
N LYS A 92 0.22 10.65 2.93
CA LYS A 92 1.19 10.40 4.01
C LYS A 92 2.59 10.23 3.45
N ASP A 93 3.52 11.03 3.99
CA ASP A 93 4.94 10.91 3.72
C ASP A 93 5.43 9.53 4.19
N LEU A 94 5.91 8.72 3.25
CA LEU A 94 6.45 7.39 3.49
C LEU A 94 7.96 7.42 3.76
N GLY A 95 8.62 8.57 3.60
CA GLY A 95 10.07 8.70 3.68
C GLY A 95 10.81 8.21 2.41
N PHE A 96 10.07 7.87 1.35
CA PHE A 96 10.61 7.48 0.05
C PHE A 96 9.65 7.90 -1.07
N ASP A 97 10.18 8.05 -2.28
CA ASP A 97 9.40 8.35 -3.48
C ASP A 97 8.85 7.07 -4.10
N LYS A 98 7.52 7.00 -4.22
CA LYS A 98 6.78 5.88 -4.85
C LYS A 98 6.35 6.18 -6.29
N ASN A 99 6.55 7.40 -6.76
CA ASN A 99 5.95 7.86 -8.01
C ASN A 99 6.68 7.24 -9.20
N ASN A 100 5.89 6.71 -10.14
CA ASN A 100 6.35 6.11 -11.39
C ASN A 100 7.32 4.94 -11.18
N ILE A 101 7.26 4.23 -10.06
CA ILE A 101 8.06 3.03 -9.83
C ILE A 101 7.17 1.80 -10.03
N ILE A 102 7.61 0.90 -10.90
CA ILE A 102 6.94 -0.37 -11.15
C ILE A 102 7.79 -1.55 -10.65
N HIS A 103 7.09 -2.59 -10.20
CA HIS A 103 7.69 -3.82 -9.69
C HIS A 103 7.49 -4.93 -10.71
N LEU A 104 8.59 -5.43 -11.26
CA LEU A 104 8.61 -6.51 -12.25
C LEU A 104 8.94 -7.82 -11.53
N PHE A 105 7.89 -8.54 -11.12
CA PHE A 105 8.00 -9.85 -10.50
C PHE A 105 8.45 -10.89 -11.53
N HIS A 106 9.47 -11.69 -11.21
CA HIS A 106 9.96 -12.82 -12.03
C HIS A 106 10.56 -12.47 -13.39
N ALA A 107 10.79 -11.19 -13.71
CA ALA A 107 11.04 -10.82 -15.10
C ALA A 107 12.36 -11.38 -15.66
N TYR A 108 13.43 -11.55 -14.87
CA TYR A 108 14.74 -11.90 -15.45
C TYR A 108 15.59 -12.82 -14.57
N TYR A 109 15.52 -14.13 -14.82
CA TYR A 109 16.46 -15.09 -14.25
C TYR A 109 17.88 -14.89 -14.79
N LEU A 110 18.76 -14.45 -13.89
CA LEU A 110 20.18 -14.78 -13.68
C LEU A 110 21.25 -14.66 -14.77
N ARG A 111 20.99 -14.78 -16.08
CA ARG A 111 22.09 -14.78 -17.07
C ARG A 111 22.25 -13.52 -17.89
N SER A 112 21.27 -12.63 -17.86
CA SER A 112 21.24 -11.47 -18.74
C SER A 112 20.78 -10.18 -18.03
N TYR A 113 20.86 -10.09 -16.69
CA TYR A 113 20.39 -8.87 -15.99
C TYR A 113 21.04 -7.60 -16.55
N GLU A 114 22.36 -7.57 -16.69
CA GLU A 114 23.04 -6.40 -17.27
C GLU A 114 22.66 -6.16 -18.73
N ALA A 115 22.51 -7.21 -19.53
CA ALA A 115 22.09 -7.08 -20.92
C ALA A 115 20.66 -6.53 -21.05
N LYS A 116 19.72 -7.08 -20.26
CA LYS A 116 18.31 -6.64 -20.25
C LYS A 116 18.16 -5.27 -19.61
N LYS A 117 18.91 -4.96 -18.56
CA LYS A 117 19.01 -3.62 -18.00
C LYS A 117 19.44 -2.63 -19.08
N ASN A 118 20.48 -2.95 -19.84
CA ASN A 118 20.95 -2.08 -20.93
C ASN A 118 19.95 -2.01 -22.09
N GLU A 119 19.17 -3.05 -22.37
CA GLU A 119 18.07 -3.04 -23.34
C GLU A 119 16.92 -2.14 -22.88
N LEU A 120 16.44 -2.33 -21.64
CA LEU A 120 15.36 -1.55 -21.05
C LEU A 120 15.75 -0.07 -20.91
N LEU A 121 16.98 0.24 -20.51
CA LEU A 121 17.48 1.61 -20.43
C LEU A 121 17.63 2.30 -21.81
N GLN A 122 17.50 1.58 -22.93
CA GLN A 122 17.42 2.23 -24.25
C GLN A 122 16.04 2.85 -24.51
N HIS A 123 15.00 2.40 -23.81
CA HIS A 123 13.67 2.98 -23.93
C HIS A 123 13.62 4.32 -23.19
N PRO A 124 13.26 5.44 -23.86
CA PRO A 124 13.26 6.78 -23.24
C PRO A 124 12.26 6.91 -22.08
N GLY A 125 11.28 6.00 -22.03
CA GLY A 125 10.33 5.90 -20.93
C GLY A 125 10.86 5.25 -19.65
N ILE A 126 12.07 4.68 -19.65
CA ILE A 126 12.68 4.06 -18.46
C ILE A 126 13.84 4.94 -17.96
N ILE A 127 13.66 5.58 -16.81
CA ILE A 127 14.63 6.50 -16.21
C ILE A 127 15.75 5.74 -15.50
N SER A 128 15.40 4.72 -14.73
CA SER A 128 16.38 3.95 -13.96
C SER A 128 15.86 2.55 -13.63
N ILE A 129 16.78 1.59 -13.48
CA ILE A 129 16.46 0.21 -13.13
C ILE A 129 17.32 -0.21 -11.94
N GLY A 130 16.69 -0.85 -10.96
CA GLY A 130 17.34 -1.44 -9.80
C GLY A 130 16.78 -2.83 -9.50
N ARG A 131 17.29 -3.44 -8.43
CA ARG A 131 16.80 -4.71 -7.90
C ARG A 131 16.69 -4.66 -6.38
N SER A 132 15.80 -5.48 -5.84
CA SER A 132 15.75 -5.72 -4.40
C SER A 132 15.31 -7.14 -4.10
N PHE A 133 15.66 -7.63 -2.93
CA PHE A 133 15.18 -8.92 -2.47
C PHE A 133 13.80 -8.79 -1.86
N ASN A 134 13.58 -7.70 -1.14
CA ASN A 134 12.33 -7.40 -0.46
C ASN A 134 11.71 -6.16 -1.11
N PRO A 135 10.46 -6.22 -1.61
CA PRO A 135 9.73 -5.02 -2.02
C PRO A 135 9.41 -4.15 -0.80
N LEU A 136 9.35 -2.84 -0.99
CA LEU A 136 8.80 -1.95 0.05
C LEU A 136 7.33 -2.29 0.28
N GLY A 137 6.92 -2.33 1.54
CA GLY A 137 5.58 -2.72 1.97
C GLY A 137 5.50 -4.15 2.54
N THR A 138 6.51 -5.01 2.30
CA THR A 138 6.62 -6.31 2.97
C THR A 138 7.64 -6.24 4.10
N ARG A 139 7.37 -6.90 5.23
CA ARG A 139 8.34 -7.04 6.32
C ARG A 139 8.74 -8.51 6.38
N GLU A 140 9.98 -8.81 6.05
CA GLU A 140 10.48 -10.17 6.00
C GLU A 140 11.68 -10.34 6.91
N GLY A 141 11.66 -11.43 7.67
CA GLY A 141 12.76 -11.84 8.52
C GLY A 141 13.01 -10.93 9.72
N ILE A 142 13.82 -11.48 10.61
CA ILE A 142 14.52 -10.77 11.68
C ILE A 142 15.95 -11.27 11.65
N THR A 143 16.88 -10.41 12.02
CA THR A 143 18.27 -10.79 12.21
C THR A 143 18.81 -10.23 13.51
N ASP A 144 19.72 -10.97 14.11
CA ASP A 144 20.56 -10.47 15.18
C ASP A 144 21.73 -9.67 14.59
N ILE A 145 22.31 -8.84 15.43
CA ILE A 145 23.47 -8.00 15.15
C ILE A 145 24.42 -8.02 16.33
N ASP A 146 25.71 -8.21 16.08
CA ASP A 146 26.77 -8.07 17.07
C ASP A 146 27.67 -6.89 16.75
N TRP A 147 28.21 -6.26 17.79
CA TRP A 147 29.18 -5.17 17.66
C TRP A 147 30.09 -5.10 18.87
N ALA A 148 31.25 -4.45 18.70
CA ALA A 148 32.20 -4.25 19.79
C ALA A 148 31.56 -3.45 20.94
N GLY A 149 31.43 -4.09 22.10
CA GLY A 149 30.83 -3.50 23.31
C GLY A 149 29.37 -3.85 23.56
N LYS A 150 28.73 -4.68 22.71
CA LYS A 150 27.40 -5.25 22.98
C LYS A 150 27.43 -6.05 24.28
N THR A 151 26.55 -5.73 25.22
CA THR A 151 26.38 -6.54 26.42
C THR A 151 25.45 -7.73 26.12
N PRO A 152 25.59 -8.89 26.80
CA PRO A 152 24.73 -10.05 26.57
C PRO A 152 23.22 -9.84 26.81
N ARG A 153 22.81 -8.67 27.33
CA ARG A 153 21.40 -8.31 27.55
C ARG A 153 20.82 -7.40 26.46
N GLU A 154 21.66 -6.88 25.55
CA GLU A 154 21.24 -5.98 24.48
C GLU A 154 20.89 -6.80 23.22
N GLU A 155 19.74 -7.46 23.23
CA GLU A 155 19.20 -8.11 22.03
C GLU A 155 18.50 -7.06 21.15
N ILE A 156 19.18 -6.59 20.11
CA ILE A 156 18.59 -5.70 19.11
C ILE A 156 18.17 -6.53 17.93
N ILE A 157 16.86 -6.58 17.70
CA ILE A 157 16.31 -7.22 16.51
C ILE A 157 16.34 -6.21 15.35
N LEU A 158 17.08 -6.54 14.29
CA LEU A 158 17.08 -5.80 13.04
C LEU A 158 16.23 -6.49 11.98
N HIS A 159 15.72 -5.71 11.05
CA HIS A 159 15.13 -6.22 9.82
C HIS A 159 16.11 -6.04 8.67
N PRO A 160 16.57 -7.14 8.06
CA PRO A 160 17.47 -7.06 6.92
C PRO A 160 16.70 -6.63 5.68
N MET A 161 17.32 -5.75 4.89
CA MET A 161 16.84 -5.38 3.57
C MET A 161 17.99 -5.52 2.58
N ILE A 162 17.87 -6.48 1.69
CA ILE A 162 18.88 -6.75 0.68
C ILE A 162 18.52 -5.99 -0.59
N ILE A 163 19.40 -5.07 -1.00
CA ILE A 163 19.15 -4.14 -2.10
C ILE A 163 20.31 -4.10 -3.09
N ASP A 164 20.05 -3.61 -4.29
CA ASP A 164 21.10 -3.27 -5.26
C ASP A 164 21.58 -1.82 -5.09
N TYR A 165 22.73 -1.50 -5.67
CA TYR A 165 23.43 -0.22 -5.55
C TYR A 165 22.56 1.00 -5.91
N GLY A 166 21.67 0.89 -6.90
CA GLY A 166 20.81 2.00 -7.34
C GLY A 166 19.48 2.11 -6.61
N PHE A 167 19.19 1.22 -5.66
CA PHE A 167 17.90 1.16 -5.00
C PHE A 167 17.59 2.43 -4.21
N MET A 168 18.55 2.91 -3.40
CA MET A 168 18.31 4.03 -2.50
C MET A 168 18.08 5.33 -3.27
N GLU A 169 18.87 5.58 -4.30
CA GLU A 169 18.73 6.72 -5.21
C GLU A 169 17.40 6.66 -5.94
N MET A 170 17.04 5.49 -6.46
CA MET A 170 15.78 5.30 -7.16
C MET A 170 14.58 5.51 -6.24
N TYR A 171 14.67 5.23 -4.94
CA TYR A 171 13.59 5.54 -3.98
C TYR A 171 13.75 6.91 -3.31
N GLY A 172 14.78 7.68 -3.66
CA GLY A 172 15.04 9.00 -3.08
C GLY A 172 15.25 8.97 -1.56
N LEU A 173 15.80 7.87 -1.02
CA LEU A 173 16.00 7.72 0.41
C LEU A 173 17.01 8.76 0.91
N LYS A 174 16.68 9.49 1.98
CA LYS A 174 17.53 10.58 2.46
C LYS A 174 18.62 10.09 3.41
N MET A 175 19.89 10.32 3.07
CA MET A 175 20.99 10.09 4.02
C MET A 175 21.02 11.14 5.14
N ILE A 176 21.22 10.68 6.37
CA ILE A 176 21.53 11.52 7.53
C ILE A 176 23.05 11.68 7.66
N GLN A 177 23.79 10.59 7.48
CA GLN A 177 25.24 10.56 7.64
C GLN A 177 25.87 9.51 6.71
N GLY A 178 27.10 9.74 6.26
CA GLY A 178 27.84 8.79 5.41
C GLY A 178 27.43 8.88 3.95
N ARG A 179 27.39 7.73 3.26
CA ARG A 179 27.13 7.66 1.81
C ARG A 179 26.26 6.47 1.43
N TYR A 180 25.70 6.49 0.22
CA TYR A 180 25.08 5.31 -0.39
C TYR A 180 26.12 4.24 -0.73
N PHE A 181 25.64 3.02 -0.98
CA PHE A 181 26.42 1.99 -1.63
C PHE A 181 26.83 2.45 -3.03
N SER A 182 28.02 2.07 -3.48
CA SER A 182 28.44 2.32 -4.85
C SER A 182 29.29 1.19 -5.39
N ASN A 183 29.03 0.80 -6.63
CA ASN A 183 29.86 -0.17 -7.37
C ASN A 183 31.32 0.30 -7.57
N LYS A 184 31.62 1.58 -7.30
CA LYS A 184 32.99 2.12 -7.28
C LYS A 184 33.81 1.63 -6.08
N PHE A 185 33.16 1.12 -5.04
CA PHE A 185 33.82 0.60 -3.84
C PHE A 185 33.49 -0.89 -3.68
N PRO A 186 34.36 -1.80 -4.15
CA PRO A 186 34.11 -3.25 -4.07
C PRO A 186 33.82 -3.77 -2.65
N THR A 187 34.35 -3.10 -1.63
CA THR A 187 34.11 -3.42 -0.21
C THR A 187 32.67 -3.18 0.25
N ASP A 188 31.86 -2.46 -0.54
CA ASP A 188 30.48 -2.17 -0.19
C ASP A 188 29.59 -3.41 -0.16
N SER A 189 29.97 -4.48 -0.85
CA SER A 189 29.26 -5.76 -0.83
C SER A 189 29.15 -6.35 0.58
N SER A 190 30.15 -6.10 1.43
CA SER A 190 30.20 -6.56 2.82
C SER A 190 29.83 -5.46 3.84
N ASN A 191 29.46 -4.26 3.40
CA ASN A 191 29.17 -3.15 4.31
C ASN A 191 27.66 -2.96 4.55
N TYR A 192 27.35 -2.17 5.57
CA TYR A 192 25.99 -1.96 6.04
C TYR A 192 25.59 -0.48 6.06
N ILE A 193 24.31 -0.23 5.79
CA ILE A 193 23.67 1.07 6.04
C ILE A 193 22.52 0.83 7.02
N LEU A 194 22.42 1.66 8.05
CA LEU A 194 21.36 1.54 9.07
C LEU A 194 20.35 2.66 8.92
N ASN A 195 19.11 2.45 9.34
CA ASN A 195 18.20 3.59 9.53
C ASN A 195 18.44 4.30 10.87
N GLU A 196 17.83 5.47 11.03
CA GLU A 196 17.88 6.27 12.24
C GLU A 196 17.41 5.48 13.48
N THR A 197 16.33 4.70 13.34
CA THR A 197 15.83 3.86 14.43
C THR A 197 16.83 2.78 14.85
N ALA A 198 17.51 2.10 13.92
CA ALA A 198 18.57 1.15 14.24
C ALA A 198 19.77 1.84 14.90
N ALA A 199 20.23 2.95 14.34
CA ALA A 199 21.34 3.73 14.90
C ALA A 199 21.09 4.13 16.37
N LYS A 200 19.85 4.55 16.68
CA LYS A 200 19.42 4.85 18.06
C LYS A 200 19.36 3.60 18.93
N ALA A 201 18.84 2.49 18.41
CA ALA A 201 18.75 1.23 19.15
C ALA A 201 20.14 0.71 19.53
N LEU A 202 21.13 0.82 18.65
CA LEU A 202 22.51 0.44 18.94
C LEU A 202 23.10 1.24 20.13
N GLY A 203 22.59 2.44 20.42
CA GLY A 203 23.08 3.27 21.52
C GLY A 203 24.51 3.78 21.33
N VAL A 204 25.07 3.64 20.11
CA VAL A 204 26.46 3.93 19.82
C VAL A 204 26.64 5.36 19.30
N GLN A 205 27.53 6.12 19.93
CA GLN A 205 27.94 7.43 19.40
C GLN A 205 28.75 7.27 18.11
N SER A 206 28.38 8.03 17.07
CA SER A 206 28.99 8.03 15.74
C SER A 206 29.07 6.62 15.14
N PRO A 207 27.94 6.03 14.71
CA PRO A 207 27.89 4.64 14.24
C PRO A 207 28.64 4.42 12.92
N VAL A 208 28.74 5.44 12.06
CA VAL A 208 29.45 5.35 10.78
C VAL A 208 30.95 5.12 11.01
N GLY A 209 31.52 4.14 10.31
CA GLY A 209 32.91 3.70 10.41
C GLY A 209 33.14 2.57 11.42
N LYS A 210 32.13 2.16 12.18
CA LYS A 210 32.25 1.05 13.12
C LYS A 210 32.01 -0.30 12.46
N GLN A 211 32.73 -1.30 12.94
CA GLN A 211 32.52 -2.69 12.56
C GLN A 211 31.36 -3.29 13.34
N ILE A 212 30.51 -4.00 12.62
CA ILE A 212 29.40 -4.80 13.13
C ILE A 212 29.42 -6.16 12.44
N SER A 213 28.80 -7.16 13.06
CA SER A 213 28.54 -8.46 12.47
C SER A 213 27.04 -8.67 12.38
N VAL A 214 26.53 -9.03 11.20
CA VAL A 214 25.12 -9.36 10.98
C VAL A 214 25.08 -10.78 10.42
N GLN A 215 24.49 -11.73 11.16
CA GLN A 215 24.50 -13.16 10.81
C GLN A 215 25.92 -13.69 10.54
N ASP A 216 26.85 -13.43 11.45
CA ASP A 216 28.27 -13.83 11.35
C ASP A 216 29.04 -13.22 10.17
N ARG A 217 28.44 -12.27 9.44
CA ARG A 217 29.12 -11.50 8.39
C ARG A 217 29.61 -10.17 8.98
N GLU A 218 30.92 -10.03 9.08
CA GLU A 218 31.55 -8.78 9.48
C GLU A 218 31.46 -7.73 8.36
N GLY A 219 31.23 -6.49 8.76
CA GLY A 219 31.13 -5.35 7.87
C GLY A 219 31.21 -4.02 8.59
N THR A 220 31.39 -2.95 7.82
CA THR A 220 31.44 -1.60 8.37
C THR A 220 30.12 -0.87 8.12
N ILE A 221 29.64 -0.12 9.10
CA ILE A 221 28.53 0.81 8.90
C ILE A 221 29.05 1.99 8.07
N ILE A 222 28.61 2.14 6.82
CA ILE A 222 29.09 3.21 5.91
C ILE A 222 28.12 4.40 5.81
N GLY A 223 26.92 4.27 6.36
CA GLY A 223 25.94 5.34 6.32
C GLY A 223 24.73 5.09 7.22
N ILE A 224 24.04 6.19 7.52
CA ILE A 224 22.77 6.22 8.23
C ILE A 224 21.74 6.90 7.35
N VAL A 225 20.65 6.21 7.06
CA VAL A 225 19.52 6.71 6.29
C VAL A 225 18.41 7.20 7.22
N LYS A 226 17.67 8.21 6.79
CA LYS A 226 16.48 8.67 7.52
C LYS A 226 15.44 7.56 7.56
N ASP A 227 14.70 7.49 8.66
CA ASP A 227 13.61 6.55 8.82
C ASP A 227 12.57 6.67 7.69
N PHE A 228 12.20 5.52 7.14
CA PHE A 228 11.20 5.37 6.08
C PHE A 228 10.29 4.18 6.37
N HIS A 229 9.10 4.18 5.78
CA HIS A 229 8.07 3.16 6.01
C HIS A 229 8.30 1.92 5.13
N GLN A 230 9.13 1.00 5.61
CA GLN A 230 9.41 -0.26 4.91
C GLN A 230 8.23 -1.26 4.93
N GLY A 231 7.33 -1.18 5.91
CA GLY A 231 6.17 -2.09 6.05
C GLY A 231 4.84 -1.36 6.20
N SER A 232 3.82 -2.05 6.73
CA SER A 232 2.49 -1.48 6.98
C SER A 232 2.54 -0.19 7.79
N LEU A 233 1.78 0.83 7.36
CA LEU A 233 1.61 2.12 8.04
C LEU A 233 1.04 2.02 9.46
N HIS A 234 0.51 0.86 9.84
CA HIS A 234 0.01 0.60 11.19
C HIS A 234 1.14 0.28 12.18
N ASN A 235 2.31 -0.13 11.67
CA ASN A 235 3.46 -0.50 12.49
C ASN A 235 4.38 0.69 12.71
N LYS A 236 5.05 0.72 13.86
CA LYS A 236 6.18 1.62 14.07
C LYS A 236 7.33 1.24 13.15
N ILE A 237 8.14 2.22 12.80
CA ILE A 237 9.39 2.02 12.05
C ILE A 237 10.30 1.14 12.89
N ALA A 238 10.73 0.02 12.32
CA ALA A 238 11.61 -0.92 12.99
C ALA A 238 13.09 -0.57 12.72
N PRO A 239 14.02 -1.05 13.57
CA PRO A 239 15.44 -1.04 13.24
C PRO A 239 15.70 -1.78 11.92
N LEU A 240 16.29 -1.11 10.94
CA LEU A 240 16.61 -1.67 9.62
C LEU A 240 18.13 -1.72 9.41
N VAL A 241 18.57 -2.80 8.77
CA VAL A 241 19.91 -2.93 8.20
C VAL A 241 19.82 -3.21 6.72
N LEU A 242 20.43 -2.36 5.91
CA LEU A 242 20.51 -2.49 4.48
C LEU A 242 21.89 -3.04 4.12
N SER A 243 21.92 -4.00 3.19
CA SER A 243 23.15 -4.61 2.67
C SER A 243 23.01 -4.91 1.17
N ILE A 244 24.13 -5.02 0.49
CA ILE A 244 24.17 -5.53 -0.88
C ILE A 244 24.08 -7.05 -0.86
N GLY A 245 23.20 -7.60 -1.70
CA GLY A 245 23.03 -9.04 -1.86
C GLY A 245 24.00 -9.63 -2.86
N ASP A 246 24.63 -10.74 -2.46
CA ASP A 246 25.42 -11.60 -3.34
C ASP A 246 24.51 -12.71 -3.88
N GLY A 247 23.74 -12.44 -4.95
CA GLY A 247 22.86 -13.46 -5.52
C GLY A 247 21.71 -12.96 -6.38
N ASP A 248 20.71 -13.82 -6.52
CA ASP A 248 19.50 -13.55 -7.29
C ASP A 248 18.58 -12.61 -6.52
N TYR A 249 18.13 -11.55 -7.20
CA TYR A 249 17.13 -10.65 -6.66
C TYR A 249 15.79 -11.04 -7.29
N PRO A 250 14.81 -11.55 -6.52
CA PRO A 250 13.51 -11.94 -7.05
C PRO A 250 12.73 -10.78 -7.68
N MET A 251 13.11 -9.53 -7.38
CA MET A 251 12.43 -8.33 -7.84
C MET A 251 13.36 -7.42 -8.64
N THR A 252 12.94 -7.11 -9.87
CA THR A 252 13.46 -5.97 -10.64
C THR A 252 12.50 -4.79 -10.49
N ILE A 253 13.05 -3.60 -10.35
CA ILE A 253 12.29 -2.39 -10.13
C ILE A 253 12.72 -1.36 -11.18
N ALA A 254 11.75 -0.72 -11.82
CA ALA A 254 12.01 0.29 -12.83
C ALA A 254 11.28 1.58 -12.49
N ARG A 255 11.98 2.71 -12.62
CA ARG A 255 11.40 4.05 -12.56
C ARG A 255 11.09 4.50 -13.98
N LEU A 256 9.83 4.84 -14.21
CA LEU A 256 9.31 5.25 -15.50
C LEU A 256 9.26 6.77 -15.61
N ASN A 257 9.29 7.24 -16.86
CA ASN A 257 8.97 8.62 -17.20
C ASN A 257 7.46 8.84 -17.06
N PRO A 258 7.00 9.81 -16.24
CA PRO A 258 5.58 10.08 -16.04
C PRO A 258 4.83 10.40 -17.35
N ASP A 259 5.51 10.96 -18.35
CA ASP A 259 4.88 11.38 -19.61
C ASP A 259 4.70 10.22 -20.60
N MET A 260 5.33 9.06 -20.36
CA MET A 260 5.39 7.93 -21.30
C MET A 260 4.94 6.61 -20.67
N ILE A 261 4.17 6.64 -19.57
CA ILE A 261 3.83 5.44 -18.80
C ILE A 261 3.18 4.36 -19.66
N SER A 262 2.13 4.69 -20.43
CA SER A 262 1.40 3.71 -21.24
C SER A 262 2.28 3.04 -22.29
N GLU A 263 3.02 3.82 -23.08
CA GLU A 263 3.95 3.31 -24.10
C GLU A 263 5.05 2.43 -23.48
N THR A 264 5.52 2.82 -22.29
CA THR A 264 6.56 2.06 -21.59
C THR A 264 6.06 0.75 -21.01
N LEU A 265 4.79 0.70 -20.57
CA LEU A 265 4.18 -0.55 -20.11
C LEU A 265 3.99 -1.53 -21.27
N ASP A 266 3.52 -1.06 -22.43
CA ASP A 266 3.39 -1.88 -23.65
C ASP A 266 4.73 -2.44 -24.12
N PHE A 267 5.84 -1.73 -23.86
CA PHE A 267 7.19 -2.20 -24.18
C PHE A 267 7.73 -3.26 -23.20
N ILE A 268 7.24 -3.25 -21.95
CA ILE A 268 7.70 -4.15 -20.89
C ILE A 268 6.90 -5.46 -20.85
N GLU A 269 5.63 -5.44 -21.28
CA GLU A 269 4.78 -6.64 -21.49
C GLU A 269 5.25 -7.51 -22.68
#